data_AF-H8KP84-F1
#
_entry.id   AF-H8KP84-F1
#
_cell.length_a   1.000
_cell.length_b   1.000
_cell.length_c   1.000
_cell.angle_alpha   90.00
_cell.angle_beta   90.00
_cell.angle_gamma   90.00
#
_symmetry.space_group_name_H-M   'P 1'
#
loop_
_entity.id
_entity.type
_entity.pdbx_description
1 polymer ?
#
loop_
_entity_poly.entity_id
_entity_poly.type
_entity_poly.pdbx_seq_one_letter_code
_entity_poly.pdbx_strand_id
1 'polypeptide(L)'
;MKQIDPFTSDLRSGNGALKAILISGFVAGTLDILSAFLVHSVFGKSTVEKILQFIASGVYGMDAFKGGIAMALAGLFFHFVIAYGFAVFYYYASKHIDYLHKNPLVSGLLYGLFAWLVMNYVVLPYSSIPQPKKAPTFGAQLISIACVMFFVGLPIAYIIRNFYNKQYKHE
;
A
#
# COMPACT_ATOMS: atom_id res chain seq x y z
N MET A 1 -15.53 18.44 33.39
CA MET A 1 -14.60 18.90 32.34
C MET A 1 -13.81 17.67 31.90
N LYS A 2 -14.11 17.08 30.73
CA LYS A 2 -13.42 15.87 30.25
C LYS A 2 -11.97 16.28 29.95
N GLN A 3 -11.01 15.66 30.64
CA GLN A 3 -9.59 15.76 30.29
C GLN A 3 -9.47 15.33 28.83
N ILE A 4 -9.14 16.27 27.97
CA ILE A 4 -8.78 16.00 26.58
C ILE A 4 -7.44 15.29 26.69
N ASP A 5 -7.41 14.01 26.29
CA ASP A 5 -6.20 13.23 26.21
C ASP A 5 -5.21 13.95 25.27
N PRO A 6 -3.91 14.04 25.59
CA PRO A 6 -2.89 14.59 24.69
C PRO A 6 -2.92 13.97 23.29
N PHE A 7 -3.51 12.77 23.19
CA PHE A 7 -3.85 12.08 21.95
C PHE A 7 -4.72 12.87 20.98
N THR A 8 -5.69 13.66 21.47
CA THR A 8 -6.62 14.42 20.61
C THR A 8 -6.14 15.84 20.30
N SER A 9 -5.19 16.40 21.06
CA SER A 9 -4.57 17.71 20.75
C SER A 9 -3.57 17.62 19.60
N ASP A 10 -2.78 16.55 19.54
CA ASP A 10 -1.67 16.42 18.58
C ASP A 10 -2.13 16.09 17.13
N LEU A 11 -3.38 15.62 17.01
CA LEU A 11 -4.09 15.38 15.75
C LEU A 11 -4.58 16.66 15.06
N ARG A 12 -4.44 17.83 15.69
CA ARG A 12 -4.87 19.13 15.14
C ARG A 12 -3.84 19.82 14.23
N SER A 13 -2.58 19.39 14.24
CA SER A 13 -1.61 19.83 13.24
C SER A 13 -1.86 19.08 11.93
N GLY A 14 -2.81 19.56 11.11
CA GLY A 14 -3.13 18.94 9.81
C GLY A 14 -1.90 18.66 8.93
N ASN A 15 -0.84 19.44 9.12
CA ASN A 15 0.44 19.31 8.43
C ASN A 15 1.23 18.05 8.82
N GLY A 16 1.22 17.63 10.09
CA GLY A 16 1.94 16.44 10.56
C GLY A 16 1.30 15.14 10.07
N ALA A 17 -0.03 15.08 10.17
CA ALA A 17 -0.84 13.96 9.68
C ALA A 17 -0.71 13.77 8.16
N LEU A 18 -0.89 14.86 7.41
CA LEU A 18 -0.76 14.84 5.95
C LEU A 18 0.64 14.41 5.52
N LYS A 19 1.69 14.93 6.18
CA LYS A 19 3.08 14.55 5.89
C LYS A 19 3.34 13.07 6.17
N ALA A 20 2.81 12.52 7.26
CA ALA A 20 2.95 11.10 7.57
C ALA A 20 2.32 10.21 6.50
N ILE A 21 1.11 10.54 6.04
CA ILE A 21 0.39 9.81 4.98
C ILE A 21 1.13 9.94 3.64
N LEU A 22 1.55 11.15 3.28
CA LEU A 22 2.23 11.40 2.01
C LEU A 22 3.57 10.66 1.92
N ILE A 23 4.36 10.67 3.00
CA ILE A 23 5.65 9.98 3.03
C ILE A 23 5.45 8.46 3.09
N SER A 24 4.53 7.97 3.93
CA SER A 24 4.31 6.53 4.06
C SER A 24 3.77 5.91 2.77
N GLY A 25 2.77 6.55 2.14
CA GLY A 25 2.23 6.09 0.86
C GLY A 25 3.25 6.17 -0.27
N PHE A 26 4.09 7.22 -0.33
CA PHE A 26 5.13 7.33 -1.35
C PHE A 26 6.20 6.25 -1.19
N VAL A 27 6.71 6.05 0.03
CA VAL A 27 7.75 5.04 0.30
C VAL A 27 7.20 3.64 0.06
N ALA A 28 6.00 3.33 0.57
CA ALA A 28 5.36 2.03 0.39
C ALA A 28 5.06 1.77 -1.09
N GLY A 29 4.46 2.73 -1.79
CA GLY A 29 4.16 2.60 -3.22
C GLY A 29 5.43 2.40 -4.06
N THR A 30 6.51 3.11 -3.75
CA THR A 30 7.80 2.96 -4.45
C THR A 30 8.42 1.59 -4.19
N LEU A 31 8.47 1.14 -2.93
CA LEU A 31 9.02 -0.17 -2.59
C LEU A 31 8.19 -1.30 -3.22
N ASP A 32 6.87 -1.17 -3.21
CA ASP A 32 5.97 -2.18 -3.78
C ASP A 32 6.15 -2.29 -5.30
N ILE A 33 6.14 -1.17 -6.04
CA ILE A 33 6.30 -1.23 -7.50
C ILE A 33 7.69 -1.73 -7.91
N LEU A 34 8.74 -1.35 -7.18
CA LEU A 34 10.10 -1.86 -7.42
C LEU A 34 10.17 -3.36 -7.15
N SER A 35 9.54 -3.83 -6.07
CA SER A 35 9.47 -5.26 -5.77
C SER A 35 8.72 -6.02 -6.87
N ALA A 36 7.62 -5.45 -7.38
CA ALA A 36 6.85 -6.01 -8.47
C ALA A 36 7.69 -6.10 -9.76
N PHE A 37 8.45 -5.05 -10.11
CA PHE A 37 9.35 -5.08 -11.25
C PHE A 37 10.42 -6.15 -11.12
N LEU A 38 11.06 -6.27 -9.95
CA LEU A 38 12.09 -7.28 -9.72
C LEU A 38 11.52 -8.70 -9.82
N VAL A 39 10.43 -8.99 -9.10
CA VAL A 39 9.83 -10.32 -9.09
C VAL A 39 9.33 -10.71 -10.49
N HIS A 40 8.61 -9.83 -11.17
CA HIS A 40 8.04 -10.16 -12.48
C HIS A 40 9.07 -10.14 -13.61
N SER A 41 10.16 -9.38 -13.50
CA SER A 41 11.25 -9.44 -14.47
C SER A 41 12.06 -10.74 -14.32
N VAL A 42 12.35 -11.16 -13.07
CA VAL A 42 13.15 -12.34 -12.78
C VAL A 42 12.37 -13.64 -13.00
N PHE A 43 11.15 -13.74 -12.47
CA PHE A 43 10.37 -14.98 -12.49
C PHE A 43 9.35 -15.02 -13.63
N GLY A 44 8.80 -13.87 -14.02
CA GLY A 44 7.70 -13.76 -15.00
C GLY A 44 8.12 -13.34 -16.40
N LYS A 45 9.39 -12.93 -16.60
CA LYS A 45 9.92 -12.36 -17.87
C LYS A 45 9.02 -11.25 -18.45
N SER A 46 8.38 -10.47 -17.58
CA SER A 46 7.50 -9.37 -18.00
C SER A 46 8.26 -8.05 -18.03
N THR A 47 7.91 -7.16 -18.96
CA THR A 47 8.50 -5.83 -19.03
C THR A 47 7.83 -4.90 -18.02
N VAL A 48 8.56 -3.88 -17.57
CA VAL A 48 8.05 -2.81 -16.68
C VAL A 48 6.77 -2.21 -17.23
N GLU A 49 6.72 -1.95 -18.54
CA GLU A 49 5.54 -1.41 -19.23
C GLU A 49 4.32 -2.32 -19.07
N LYS A 50 4.47 -3.64 -19.28
CA LYS A 50 3.35 -4.59 -19.16
C LYS A 50 2.83 -4.70 -17.73
N ILE A 51 3.71 -4.59 -16.74
CA ILE A 51 3.31 -4.59 -15.32
C ILE A 51 2.44 -3.36 -15.03
N LEU A 52 2.85 -2.18 -15.50
CA LEU A 52 2.08 -0.96 -15.32
C LEU A 52 0.76 -0.99 -16.11
N GLN A 53 0.77 -1.47 -17.36
CA GLN A 53 -0.46 -1.67 -18.15
C GLN A 53 -1.40 -2.66 -17.49
N PHE A 54 -0.89 -3.70 -16.83
CA PHE A 54 -1.71 -4.62 -16.05
C PHE A 54 -2.42 -3.91 -14.89
N ILE A 55 -1.74 -3.00 -14.18
CA ILE A 55 -2.40 -2.18 -13.14
C ILE A 55 -3.46 -1.28 -13.78
N ALA A 56 -3.16 -0.62 -14.91
CA ALA A 56 -4.13 0.21 -15.63
C ALA A 56 -5.36 -0.58 -16.12
N SER A 57 -5.20 -1.88 -16.40
CA SER A 57 -6.29 -2.76 -16.81
C SER A 57 -7.38 -2.90 -15.74
N GLY A 58 -7.11 -2.56 -14.47
CA GLY A 58 -8.16 -2.51 -13.46
C GLY A 58 -9.26 -1.49 -13.72
N VAL A 59 -8.96 -0.43 -14.47
CA VAL A 59 -9.96 0.56 -14.89
C VAL A 59 -10.29 0.42 -16.37
N TYR A 60 -9.27 0.23 -17.22
CA TYR A 60 -9.42 0.24 -18.68
C TYR A 60 -9.58 -1.15 -19.31
N GLY A 61 -9.56 -2.23 -18.52
CA GLY A 61 -9.66 -3.59 -19.02
C GLY A 61 -8.56 -3.95 -20.02
N MET A 62 -8.90 -4.76 -21.02
CA MET A 62 -7.95 -5.22 -22.04
C MET A 62 -7.36 -4.10 -22.91
N ASP A 63 -8.00 -2.95 -23.00
CA ASP A 63 -7.51 -1.83 -23.82
C ASP A 63 -6.26 -1.17 -23.22
N ALA A 64 -6.00 -1.37 -21.93
CA ALA A 64 -4.79 -0.91 -21.28
C ALA A 64 -3.51 -1.41 -21.96
N PHE A 65 -3.53 -2.63 -22.53
CA PHE A 65 -2.36 -3.21 -23.21
C PHE A 65 -2.11 -2.68 -24.62
N LYS A 66 -3.05 -1.90 -25.18
CA LYS A 66 -2.92 -1.28 -26.51
C LYS A 66 -2.43 0.17 -26.43
N GLY A 67 -2.58 0.82 -25.27
CA GLY A 67 -2.30 2.25 -25.09
C GLY A 67 -0.83 2.61 -24.80
N GLY A 68 0.09 1.64 -24.85
CA GLY A 68 1.53 1.89 -24.73
C GLY A 68 1.94 2.61 -23.45
N ILE A 69 2.82 3.62 -23.59
CA ILE A 69 3.35 4.42 -22.48
C ILE A 69 2.26 5.18 -21.72
N ALA A 70 1.22 5.68 -22.40
CA ALA A 70 0.16 6.42 -21.74
C ALA A 70 -0.58 5.56 -20.70
N MET A 71 -0.83 4.29 -21.03
CA MET A 71 -1.43 3.33 -20.10
C MET A 71 -0.45 2.89 -19.01
N ALA A 72 0.85 2.84 -19.29
CA ALA A 72 1.85 2.60 -18.25
C ALA A 72 1.86 3.74 -17.20
N LEU A 73 1.77 5.00 -17.64
CA LEU A 73 1.67 6.15 -16.72
C LEU A 73 0.35 6.15 -15.93
N ALA A 74 -0.77 5.80 -16.57
CA ALA A 74 -2.05 5.64 -15.89
C ALA A 74 -1.98 4.53 -14.82
N GLY A 75 -1.35 3.40 -15.14
CA GLY A 75 -1.12 2.31 -14.19
C GLY A 75 -0.27 2.74 -13.00
N LEU A 76 0.82 3.48 -13.24
CA LEU A 76 1.66 4.04 -12.18
C LEU A 76 0.87 5.01 -11.30
N PHE A 77 0.01 5.84 -11.88
CA PHE A 77 -0.86 6.74 -11.13
C PHE A 77 -1.83 5.95 -10.23
N PHE A 78 -2.54 4.96 -10.76
CA PHE A 78 -3.47 4.14 -9.97
C PHE A 78 -2.76 3.34 -8.88
N HIS A 79 -1.54 2.86 -9.14
CA HIS A 79 -0.70 2.21 -8.15
C HIS A 79 -0.50 3.10 -6.92
N PHE A 80 -0.08 4.36 -7.13
CA PHE A 80 0.09 5.30 -6.03
C PHE A 80 -1.22 5.69 -5.36
N VAL A 81 -2.33 5.81 -6.10
CA VAL A 81 -3.65 6.04 -5.50
C VAL A 81 -4.01 4.93 -4.51
N ILE A 82 -3.80 3.67 -4.89
CA ILE A 82 -4.04 2.50 -4.02
C ILE A 82 -3.10 2.53 -2.81
N ALA A 83 -1.80 2.78 -3.03
CA ALA A 83 -0.81 2.88 -1.95
C ALA A 83 -1.17 3.98 -0.94
N TYR A 84 -1.59 5.16 -1.42
CA TYR A 84 -2.09 6.23 -0.56
C TYR A 84 -3.39 5.86 0.15
N GLY A 85 -4.30 5.16 -0.50
CA GLY A 85 -5.51 4.63 0.13
C GLY A 85 -5.20 3.75 1.35
N PHE A 86 -4.25 2.82 1.21
CA PHE A 86 -3.78 2.00 2.33
C PHE A 86 -3.03 2.81 3.39
N ALA A 87 -2.24 3.81 3.01
CA ALA A 87 -1.57 4.69 3.99
C ALA A 87 -2.57 5.49 4.83
N VAL A 88 -3.59 6.06 4.17
CA VAL A 88 -4.71 6.78 4.83
C VAL A 88 -5.46 5.84 5.75
N PHE A 89 -5.83 4.64 5.29
CA PHE A 89 -6.57 3.68 6.09
C PHE A 89 -5.78 3.25 7.34
N TYR A 90 -4.49 2.93 7.20
CA TYR A 90 -3.66 2.57 8.35
C TYR A 90 -3.58 3.71 9.35
N TYR A 91 -3.38 4.94 8.87
CA TYR A 91 -3.30 6.12 9.73
C TYR A 91 -4.59 6.32 10.53
N TYR A 92 -5.77 6.16 9.93
CA TYR A 92 -7.03 6.25 10.66
C TYR A 92 -7.26 5.05 11.60
N ALA A 93 -6.93 3.83 11.17
CA ALA A 93 -7.01 2.65 12.02
C ALA A 93 -6.11 2.78 13.26
N SER A 94 -4.92 3.35 13.09
CA SER A 94 -3.97 3.58 14.18
C SER A 94 -4.45 4.63 15.19
N LYS A 95 -5.47 5.44 14.86
CA LYS A 95 -6.15 6.31 15.82
C LYS A 95 -7.12 5.58 16.76
N HIS A 96 -7.58 4.40 16.38
CA HIS A 96 -8.60 3.67 17.14
C HIS A 96 -8.05 2.44 17.84
N ILE A 97 -6.84 1.99 17.46
CA ILE A 97 -6.24 0.76 17.97
C ILE A 97 -4.83 1.06 18.48
N ASP A 98 -4.70 1.28 19.79
CA ASP A 98 -3.42 1.58 20.46
C ASP A 98 -2.35 0.51 20.22
N TYR A 99 -2.76 -0.73 19.95
CA TYR A 99 -1.85 -1.84 19.69
C TYR A 99 -1.00 -1.63 18.42
N LEU A 100 -1.51 -0.89 17.43
CA LEU A 100 -0.81 -0.57 16.18
C LEU A 100 0.48 0.24 16.42
N HIS A 101 0.56 0.96 17.55
CA HIS A 101 1.72 1.79 17.90
C HIS A 101 2.73 1.06 18.79
N LYS A 102 2.28 0.08 19.58
CA LYS A 102 3.14 -0.67 20.51
C LYS A 102 4.11 -1.58 19.77
N ASN A 103 3.63 -2.30 18.77
CA ASN A 103 4.41 -3.28 18.01
C ASN A 103 4.31 -3.01 16.49
N PRO A 104 5.09 -2.05 15.94
CA PRO A 104 5.01 -1.69 14.51
C PRO A 104 5.39 -2.85 13.59
N LEU A 105 6.26 -3.75 14.03
CA LEU A 105 6.65 -4.93 13.26
C LEU A 105 5.45 -5.86 13.07
N VAL A 106 4.85 -6.32 14.17
CA VAL A 106 3.67 -7.22 14.11
C VAL A 106 2.50 -6.53 13.41
N SER A 107 2.26 -5.26 13.73
CA SER A 107 1.19 -4.46 13.15
C SER A 107 1.36 -4.26 11.64
N GLY A 108 2.57 -3.96 11.18
CA GLY A 108 2.88 -3.83 9.76
C GLY A 108 2.75 -5.15 9.02
N LEU A 109 3.22 -6.27 9.60
CA LEU A 109 3.07 -7.59 9.00
C LEU A 109 1.59 -8.00 8.87
N LEU A 110 0.81 -7.86 9.95
CA LEU A 110 -0.62 -8.16 9.91
C LEU A 110 -1.38 -7.23 8.96
N TYR A 111 -0.99 -5.95 8.92
CA TYR A 111 -1.60 -4.99 8.02
C TYR A 111 -1.29 -5.28 6.55
N GLY A 112 -0.05 -5.67 6.24
CA GLY A 112 0.29 -6.08 4.88
C GLY A 112 -0.45 -7.35 4.44
N LEU A 113 -0.67 -8.31 5.35
CA LEU A 113 -1.54 -9.45 5.08
C LEU A 113 -2.99 -9.00 4.81
N PHE A 114 -3.51 -8.08 5.61
CA PHE A 114 -4.83 -7.48 5.39
C PHE A 114 -4.90 -6.76 4.03
N ALA A 115 -3.90 -5.95 3.69
CA ALA A 115 -3.84 -5.25 2.40
C ALA A 115 -3.80 -6.23 1.22
N TRP A 116 -3.04 -7.32 1.35
CA TRP A 116 -3.03 -8.39 0.36
C TRP A 116 -4.41 -9.04 0.21
N LEU A 117 -5.11 -9.32 1.31
CA LEU A 117 -6.48 -9.87 1.27
C LEU A 117 -7.45 -8.91 0.58
N VAL A 118 -7.42 -7.63 0.94
CA VAL A 118 -8.26 -6.59 0.32
C VAL A 118 -7.96 -6.50 -1.17
N MET A 119 -6.69 -6.49 -1.57
CA MET A 119 -6.33 -6.47 -2.98
C MET A 119 -6.86 -7.71 -3.71
N ASN A 120 -6.60 -8.91 -3.20
CA ASN A 120 -6.91 -10.16 -3.91
C ASN A 120 -8.39 -10.53 -3.91
N TYR A 121 -9.14 -10.18 -2.87
CA TYR A 121 -10.54 -10.59 -2.71
C TYR A 121 -11.55 -9.46 -2.90
N VAL A 122 -11.10 -8.20 -2.91
CA VAL A 122 -11.99 -7.04 -3.11
C VAL A 122 -11.56 -6.21 -4.31
N VAL A 123 -10.33 -5.73 -4.37
CA VAL A 123 -9.95 -4.81 -5.46
C VAL A 123 -9.85 -5.54 -6.80
N LEU A 124 -9.07 -6.62 -6.88
CA LEU A 124 -8.87 -7.34 -8.14
C LEU A 124 -10.17 -7.95 -8.69
N PRO A 125 -11.03 -8.63 -7.90
CA PRO A 125 -12.26 -9.25 -8.43
C PRO A 125 -13.30 -8.23 -8.92
N TYR A 126 -13.35 -7.04 -8.32
CA TYR A 126 -14.27 -5.98 -8.72
C TYR A 126 -13.66 -4.99 -9.72
N SER A 127 -12.39 -5.20 -10.11
CA SER A 127 -11.73 -4.42 -11.17
C SER A 127 -11.95 -5.04 -12.54
N SER A 128 -11.64 -4.29 -13.59
CA SER A 128 -11.70 -4.76 -14.97
C SER A 128 -10.48 -5.62 -15.39
N ILE A 129 -9.63 -6.04 -14.43
CA ILE A 129 -8.42 -6.81 -14.72
C ILE A 129 -8.79 -8.12 -15.44
N PRO A 130 -8.09 -8.46 -16.55
CA PRO A 130 -8.27 -9.73 -17.21
C PRO A 130 -7.97 -10.89 -16.27
N GLN A 131 -8.97 -11.76 -16.06
CA GLN A 131 -8.84 -12.88 -15.16
C GLN A 131 -7.76 -13.86 -15.69
N PRO A 132 -6.82 -14.29 -14.83
CA PRO A 132 -5.76 -15.18 -15.26
C PRO A 132 -6.34 -16.55 -15.65
N LYS A 133 -5.89 -17.08 -16.79
CA LYS A 133 -6.35 -18.41 -17.30
C LYS A 133 -5.97 -19.57 -16.38
N LYS A 134 -5.04 -19.36 -15.45
CA LYS A 134 -4.56 -20.34 -14.47
C LYS A 134 -4.46 -19.67 -13.12
N ALA A 135 -4.86 -20.37 -12.07
CA ALA A 135 -4.65 -19.91 -10.71
C ALA A 135 -3.14 -19.72 -10.43
N PRO A 136 -2.76 -18.68 -9.67
CA PRO A 136 -1.37 -18.47 -9.28
C PRO A 136 -0.88 -19.65 -8.45
N THR A 137 0.38 -20.06 -8.68
CA THR A 137 1.00 -21.14 -7.91
C THR A 137 1.08 -20.75 -6.44
N PHE A 138 1.06 -21.74 -5.54
CA PHE A 138 1.18 -21.49 -4.11
C PHE A 138 2.43 -20.67 -3.76
N GLY A 139 3.56 -20.96 -4.42
CA GLY A 139 4.80 -20.19 -4.27
C GLY A 139 4.67 -18.72 -4.69
N ALA A 140 4.00 -18.43 -5.82
CA ALA A 140 3.78 -17.05 -6.27
C ALA A 140 2.88 -16.26 -5.31
N GLN A 141 1.88 -16.91 -4.72
CA GLN A 141 1.03 -16.31 -3.70
C GLN A 141 1.83 -15.97 -2.44
N LEU A 142 2.66 -16.90 -1.95
CA LEU A 142 3.52 -16.65 -0.79
C LEU A 142 4.49 -15.49 -1.02
N ILE A 143 5.10 -15.41 -2.21
CA ILE A 143 5.99 -14.29 -2.57
C ILE A 143 5.20 -12.97 -2.56
N SER A 144 3.99 -12.97 -3.15
CA SER A 144 3.15 -11.77 -3.19
C SER A 144 2.74 -11.31 -1.79
N ILE A 145 2.34 -12.24 -0.92
CA ILE A 145 2.02 -11.95 0.49
C ILE A 145 3.23 -11.35 1.19
N ALA A 146 4.41 -11.99 1.05
CA ALA A 146 5.64 -11.50 1.66
C ALA A 146 5.98 -10.08 1.17
N CYS A 147 5.95 -9.84 -0.15
CA CYS A 147 6.21 -8.52 -0.71
C CYS A 147 5.30 -7.45 -0.10
N VAL A 148 3.99 -7.67 -0.05
CA VAL A 148 3.06 -6.68 0.54
C VAL A 148 3.31 -6.50 2.04
N MET A 149 3.60 -7.56 2.79
CA MET A 149 3.95 -7.47 4.22
C MET A 149 5.21 -6.62 4.46
N PHE A 150 6.27 -6.85 3.68
CA PHE A 150 7.57 -6.19 3.88
C PHE A 150 7.68 -4.80 3.24
N PHE A 151 7.07 -4.59 2.07
CA PHE A 151 7.23 -3.37 1.26
C PHE A 151 6.05 -2.40 1.38
N VAL A 152 4.88 -2.86 1.82
CA VAL A 152 3.72 -2.00 2.07
C VAL A 152 3.44 -1.89 3.57
N GLY A 153 3.22 -3.03 4.23
CA GLY A 153 2.81 -3.09 5.63
C GLY A 153 3.82 -2.48 6.60
N LEU A 154 5.08 -2.94 6.56
CA LEU A 154 6.13 -2.45 7.46
C LEU A 154 6.45 -0.96 7.27
N PRO A 155 6.71 -0.43 6.06
CA PRO A 155 7.05 0.98 5.88
C PRO A 155 5.93 1.90 6.36
N ILE A 156 4.67 1.56 6.07
CA ILE A 156 3.52 2.34 6.54
C ILE A 156 3.48 2.38 8.07
N ALA A 157 3.56 1.21 8.71
CA ALA A 157 3.52 1.10 10.16
C ALA A 157 4.66 1.85 10.86
N TYR A 158 5.89 1.72 10.37
CA TYR A 158 7.06 2.38 10.96
C TYR A 158 7.05 3.89 10.76
N ILE A 159 6.69 4.38 9.57
CA ILE A 159 6.67 5.81 9.27
C ILE A 159 5.60 6.49 10.12
N ILE A 160 4.38 5.95 10.14
CA ILE A 160 3.28 6.54 10.92
C ILE A 160 3.59 6.55 12.42
N ARG A 161 4.16 5.46 12.96
CA ARG A 161 4.62 5.42 14.36
C ARG A 161 5.72 6.44 14.65
N ASN A 162 6.70 6.60 13.75
CA ASN A 162 7.78 7.55 13.96
C ASN A 162 7.29 9.00 13.98
N PHE A 163 6.30 9.34 13.14
CA PHE A 163 5.65 10.63 13.20
C PHE A 163 4.91 10.82 14.52
N TYR A 164 4.18 9.81 15.00
CA TYR A 164 3.51 9.84 16.29
C TYR A 164 4.48 10.06 17.47
N ASN A 165 5.59 9.31 17.51
CA ASN A 165 6.60 9.42 18.58
C ASN A 165 7.33 10.77 18.59
N LYS A 166 7.48 11.41 17.42
CA LYS A 166 8.13 12.74 17.34
C LYS A 166 7.23 13.83 17.90
N GLN A 167 5.91 13.71 17.75
CA GLN A 167 5.00 14.72 18.29
C GLN A 167 4.94 14.65 19.83
N TYR A 168 4.87 13.43 20.40
CA TYR A 168 4.87 13.20 21.86
C TYR A 168 6.15 13.66 22.60
N LYS A 169 7.27 13.86 21.89
CA LYS A 169 8.54 14.34 22.49
C LYS A 169 8.66 15.86 22.55
N HIS A 170 7.75 16.59 21.90
CA HIS A 170 7.76 18.04 21.83
C HIS A 170 6.68 18.70 22.70
N GLU A 171 5.92 17.92 23.46
CA GLU A 171 5.06 18.35 24.58
C GLU A 171 5.75 18.06 25.91
#